data_AF-A0A348G3N0-F1
#
_entry.id   AF-A0A348G3N0-F1
#
_cell.length_a   1.000
_cell.length_b   1.000
_cell.length_c   1.000
_cell.angle_alpha   90.00
_cell.angle_beta   90.00
_cell.angle_gamma   90.00
#
_symmetry.space_group_name_H-M   'P 1'
#
loop_
_entity.id
_entity.type
_entity.pdbx_description
1 polymer ?
#
loop_
_entity_poly.entity_id
_entity_poly.type
_entity_poly.pdbx_seq_one_letter_code
_entity_poly.pdbx_strand_id
1 'polypeptide(L)'
;MRSTSTATDCTHPEAARRLSEHLLGSPTATEGLLVWCEARGLSSGPITVVHRRPATPPALDAQEQAELAPQTGEPVGYRSVLLLRGDLVLSEADNWFLPRRLPAAMARALETTDVPFGAIVAPLQPFRRTLRVAIASDALDPGVVLEHRAVLLDAHGRPLAVVRERYRAALIGQ
;
A
#
# COMPACT_ATOMS: atom_id res chain seq x y z
N MET A 1 -36.55 -27.45 16.81
CA MET A 1 -35.63 -26.43 17.36
C MET A 1 -34.29 -27.06 17.63
N ARG A 2 -33.31 -26.84 16.74
CA ARG A 2 -31.86 -26.89 17.04
C ARG A 2 -31.20 -26.07 15.94
N SER A 3 -30.96 -24.80 16.26
CA SER A 3 -30.17 -23.90 15.44
C SER A 3 -28.71 -24.32 15.57
N THR A 4 -28.14 -24.88 14.51
CA THR A 4 -26.70 -25.09 14.40
C THR A 4 -26.11 -23.88 13.67
N SER A 5 -25.44 -23.04 14.45
CA SER A 5 -24.63 -21.92 14.00
C SER A 5 -23.59 -22.39 12.98
N THR A 6 -23.70 -21.93 11.74
CA THR A 6 -22.64 -22.04 10.73
C THR A 6 -21.54 -21.05 11.09
N ALA A 7 -20.53 -21.50 11.85
CA ALA A 7 -19.23 -20.86 11.82
C ALA A 7 -18.66 -21.08 10.41
N THR A 8 -18.75 -20.07 9.56
CA THR A 8 -18.09 -20.10 8.25
C THR A 8 -16.59 -20.11 8.49
N ASP A 9 -15.96 -21.27 8.32
CA ASP A 9 -14.50 -21.35 8.15
C ASP A 9 -14.14 -20.51 6.93
N CYS A 10 -13.62 -19.30 7.16
CA CYS A 10 -13.07 -18.48 6.10
C CYS A 10 -11.70 -19.08 5.72
N THR A 11 -11.61 -19.63 4.51
CA THR A 11 -10.32 -19.97 3.93
C THR A 11 -9.45 -18.71 3.79
N HIS A 12 -8.13 -18.84 3.89
CA HIS A 12 -7.20 -17.71 3.77
C HIS A 12 -7.43 -16.83 2.51
N PRO A 13 -7.74 -17.40 1.32
CA PRO A 13 -8.07 -16.58 0.14
C PRO A 13 -9.34 -15.74 0.28
N GLU A 14 -10.37 -16.27 0.95
CA GLU A 14 -11.62 -15.52 1.19
C GLU A 14 -11.40 -14.36 2.14
N ALA A 15 -10.64 -14.59 3.22
CA ALA A 15 -10.31 -13.55 4.18
C ALA A 15 -9.45 -12.43 3.55
N ALA A 16 -8.48 -12.79 2.70
CA ALA A 16 -7.67 -11.84 1.95
C ALA A 16 -8.48 -11.05 0.91
N ARG A 17 -9.49 -11.66 0.28
CA ARG A 17 -10.40 -10.96 -0.63
C ARG A 17 -11.25 -9.91 0.10
N ARG A 18 -11.80 -10.26 1.27
CA ARG A 18 -12.54 -9.31 2.12
C ARG A 18 -11.66 -8.15 2.58
N LEU A 19 -10.41 -8.43 2.95
CA LEU A 19 -9.43 -7.38 3.26
C LEU A 19 -9.21 -6.47 2.06
N SER A 20 -9.05 -7.03 0.86
CA SER A 20 -8.88 -6.25 -0.37
C SER A 20 -10.07 -5.34 -0.65
N GLU A 21 -11.29 -5.88 -0.59
CA GLU A 21 -12.52 -5.11 -0.81
C GLU A 21 -12.65 -3.95 0.20
N HIS A 22 -12.37 -4.22 1.47
CA HIS A 22 -12.37 -3.20 2.52
C HIS A 22 -11.34 -2.08 2.26
N LEU A 23 -10.11 -2.44 1.90
CA LEU A 23 -9.04 -1.47 1.65
C LEU A 23 -9.30 -0.63 0.39
N LEU A 24 -9.85 -1.22 -0.67
CA LEU A 24 -10.21 -0.49 -1.89
C LEU A 24 -11.37 0.48 -1.68
N GLY A 25 -12.27 0.20 -0.73
CA GLY A 25 -13.35 1.09 -0.35
C GLY A 25 -12.96 2.17 0.67
N SER A 26 -11.73 2.14 1.19
CA SER A 26 -11.26 3.08 2.21
C SER A 26 -10.64 4.34 1.60
N PRO A 27 -10.76 5.53 2.23
CA PRO A 27 -10.14 6.76 1.73
C PRO A 27 -8.61 6.67 1.63
N THR A 28 -7.99 5.99 2.59
CA THR A 28 -6.56 5.68 2.58
C THR A 28 -6.30 4.28 3.12
N ALA A 29 -5.18 3.68 2.72
CA ALA A 29 -4.75 2.38 3.25
C ALA A 29 -4.58 2.41 4.78
N THR A 30 -4.01 3.48 5.34
CA THR A 30 -3.80 3.62 6.79
C THR A 30 -5.13 3.63 7.56
N GLU A 31 -6.11 4.40 7.08
CA GLU A 31 -7.44 4.46 7.70
C GLU A 31 -8.16 3.11 7.59
N GLY A 32 -8.15 2.51 6.40
CA GLY A 32 -8.73 1.19 6.16
C GLY A 32 -8.11 0.12 7.07
N LEU A 33 -6.80 0.10 7.21
CA LEU A 33 -6.09 -0.82 8.10
C LEU A 33 -6.46 -0.60 9.57
N LEU A 34 -6.59 0.65 10.03
CA LEU A 34 -6.94 0.93 11.42
C LEU A 34 -8.33 0.37 11.74
N VAL A 35 -9.33 0.71 10.91
CA VAL A 35 -10.71 0.20 11.06
C VAL A 35 -10.75 -1.32 11.01
N TRP A 36 -10.00 -1.92 10.08
CA TRP A 36 -9.93 -3.38 9.95
C TRP A 36 -9.36 -4.04 11.21
N CYS A 37 -8.28 -3.48 11.75
CA CYS A 37 -7.61 -4.01 12.93
C CYS A 37 -8.47 -3.85 14.19
N GLU A 38 -9.15 -2.72 14.36
CA GLU A 38 -10.06 -2.47 15.48
C GLU A 38 -11.24 -3.46 15.49
N ALA A 39 -11.86 -3.68 14.33
CA ALA A 39 -12.98 -4.62 14.20
C ALA A 39 -12.61 -6.08 14.52
N ARG A 40 -11.32 -6.41 14.50
CA ARG A 40 -10.80 -7.79 14.69
C ARG A 40 -9.91 -7.96 15.91
N GLY A 41 -9.71 -6.91 16.71
CA GLY A 41 -8.81 -6.96 17.87
C GLY A 41 -7.34 -7.21 17.51
N LEU A 42 -6.91 -6.83 16.30
CA LEU A 42 -5.54 -7.07 15.83
C LEU A 42 -4.59 -5.99 16.38
N SER A 43 -3.87 -6.31 17.45
CA SER A 43 -3.01 -5.36 18.17
C SER A 43 -3.81 -4.17 18.76
N SER A 44 -3.12 -3.16 19.29
CA SER A 44 -3.73 -1.98 19.91
C SER A 44 -2.92 -0.72 19.64
N GLY A 45 -3.52 0.45 19.87
CA GLY A 45 -2.88 1.74 19.64
C GLY A 45 -2.94 2.22 18.18
N PRO A 46 -2.26 3.35 17.89
CA PRO A 46 -2.27 3.95 16.56
C PRO A 46 -1.43 3.14 15.58
N ILE A 47 -1.68 3.33 14.28
CA ILE A 47 -0.76 2.89 13.24
C ILE A 47 0.43 3.85 13.18
N THR A 48 1.64 3.30 13.22
CA THR A 48 2.89 4.02 13.05
C THR A 48 3.51 3.67 11.70
N VAL A 49 4.32 4.59 11.17
CA VAL A 49 4.99 4.39 9.89
C VAL A 49 6.50 4.43 10.08
N VAL A 50 7.19 3.42 9.57
CA VAL A 50 8.64 3.33 9.60
C VAL A 50 9.17 3.45 8.19
N HIS A 51 9.98 4.47 7.92
CA HIS A 51 10.68 4.62 6.65
C HIS A 51 11.84 3.63 6.58
N ARG A 52 11.86 2.83 5.51
CA ARG A 52 12.94 1.89 5.21
C ARG A 52 13.81 2.41 4.08
N ARG A 53 15.11 2.19 4.25
CA ARG A 53 16.17 2.60 3.33
C ARG A 53 16.91 1.36 2.82
N PRO A 54 16.33 0.57 1.89
CA PRO A 54 17.06 -0.54 1.31
C PRO A 54 18.26 -0.02 0.50
N ALA A 55 19.36 -0.76 0.51
CA ALA A 55 20.57 -0.38 -0.23
C ALA A 55 20.33 -0.29 -1.74
N THR A 56 19.48 -1.17 -2.27
CA THR A 56 19.07 -1.20 -3.67
C THR A 56 17.55 -1.23 -3.73
N PRO A 57 16.90 -0.18 -4.28
CA PRO A 57 15.48 -0.21 -4.58
C PRO A 57 15.11 -1.37 -5.52
N PRO A 58 13.96 -2.02 -5.33
CA PRO A 58 13.46 -2.96 -6.33
C PRO A 58 13.21 -2.24 -7.65
N ALA A 59 13.39 -2.95 -8.76
CA ALA A 59 13.07 -2.42 -10.09
C ALA A 59 11.55 -2.36 -10.30
N LEU A 60 11.12 -1.37 -11.09
CA LEU A 60 9.78 -1.35 -11.69
C LEU A 60 9.66 -2.51 -12.67
N ASP A 61 8.50 -3.16 -12.70
CA ASP A 61 8.21 -4.12 -13.76
C ASP A 61 7.78 -3.40 -15.05
N ALA A 62 7.56 -4.16 -16.14
CA ALA A 62 7.20 -3.59 -17.42
C ALA A 62 5.86 -2.82 -17.42
N GLN A 63 4.85 -3.30 -16.69
CA GLN A 63 3.56 -2.64 -16.59
C GLN A 63 3.68 -1.34 -15.79
N GLU A 64 4.39 -1.38 -14.67
CA GLU A 64 4.60 -0.22 -13.81
C GLU A 64 5.49 0.83 -14.48
N GLN A 65 6.50 0.41 -15.24
CA GLN A 65 7.33 1.29 -16.05
C GLN A 65 6.48 2.00 -17.11
N ALA A 66 5.56 1.28 -17.76
CA ALA A 66 4.63 1.85 -18.74
C ALA A 66 3.61 2.81 -18.10
N GLU A 67 3.13 2.49 -16.90
CA GLU A 67 2.16 3.31 -16.15
C GLU A 67 2.79 4.56 -15.53
N LEU A 68 4.02 4.46 -15.02
CA LEU A 68 4.77 5.62 -14.50
C LEU A 68 5.26 6.52 -15.65
N ALA A 69 5.62 5.91 -16.79
CA ALA A 69 6.08 6.57 -18.00
C ALA A 69 7.09 7.72 -17.75
N PRO A 70 8.25 7.46 -17.09
CA PRO A 70 9.29 8.47 -16.97
C PRO A 70 9.82 8.84 -18.35
N GLN A 71 10.09 10.13 -18.55
CA GLN A 71 10.79 10.59 -19.74
C GLN A 71 12.25 10.13 -19.71
N THR A 72 12.90 10.12 -20.88
CA THR A 72 14.34 9.80 -20.97
C THR A 72 15.15 10.72 -20.06
N GLY A 73 15.87 10.14 -19.09
CA GLY A 73 16.67 10.89 -18.12
C GLY A 73 15.85 11.60 -17.03
N GLU A 74 14.55 11.32 -16.90
CA GLU A 74 13.75 11.74 -15.74
C GLU A 74 14.10 10.87 -14.53
N PRO A 75 14.54 11.46 -13.40
CA PRO A 75 14.88 10.68 -12.22
C PRO A 75 13.63 10.03 -11.63
N VAL A 76 13.77 8.77 -11.21
CA VAL A 76 12.74 8.06 -10.43
C VAL A 76 13.19 8.02 -8.98
N GLY A 77 12.45 8.68 -8.11
CA GLY A 77 12.61 8.59 -6.66
C GLY A 77 11.99 7.29 -6.14
N TYR A 78 12.53 6.78 -5.04
CA TYR A 78 12.02 5.58 -4.38
C TYR A 78 11.83 5.83 -2.89
N ARG A 79 10.73 5.32 -2.34
CA ARG A 79 10.43 5.39 -0.91
C ARG A 79 9.71 4.13 -0.45
N SER A 80 10.22 3.51 0.61
CA SER A 80 9.65 2.29 1.17
C SER A 80 9.24 2.48 2.62
N VAL A 81 8.04 2.08 2.99
CA VAL A 81 7.57 2.20 4.38
C VAL A 81 6.98 0.89 4.90
N LEU A 82 7.09 0.68 6.20
CA LEU A 82 6.28 -0.28 6.93
C LEU A 82 5.18 0.45 7.68
N LEU A 83 3.97 -0.12 7.67
CA LEU A 83 2.89 0.27 8.56
C LEU A 83 2.81 -0.76 9.68
N LEU A 84 2.90 -0.29 10.91
CA LEU A 84 2.83 -1.12 12.11
C LEU A 84 1.69 -0.67 13.01
N ARG A 85 1.12 -1.59 13.77
CA ARG A 85 0.24 -1.26 14.91
C ARG A 85 0.80 -1.96 16.14
N GLY A 86 1.37 -1.19 17.07
CA GLY A 86 2.28 -1.75 18.07
C GLY A 86 3.46 -2.44 17.37
N ASP A 87 3.75 -3.69 17.74
CA ASP A 87 4.81 -4.51 17.12
C ASP A 87 4.34 -5.30 15.90
N LEU A 88 3.04 -5.21 15.55
CA LEU A 88 2.46 -5.96 14.45
C LEU A 88 2.70 -5.24 13.12
N VAL A 89 3.51 -5.82 12.24
CA VAL A 89 3.67 -5.33 10.86
C VAL A 89 2.42 -5.67 10.06
N LEU A 90 1.70 -4.64 9.63
CA LEU A 90 0.46 -4.78 8.86
C LEU A 90 0.75 -4.83 7.37
N SER A 91 1.57 -3.90 6.88
CA SER A 91 1.87 -3.80 5.46
C SER A 91 3.23 -3.17 5.19
N GLU A 92 3.65 -3.34 3.95
CA GLU A 92 4.83 -2.74 3.35
C GLU A 92 4.40 -2.02 2.08
N ALA A 93 4.81 -0.77 1.92
CA ALA A 93 4.47 0.03 0.74
C ALA A 93 5.72 0.61 0.10
N ASP A 94 5.95 0.26 -1.16
CA ASP A 94 6.98 0.84 -2.00
C ASP A 94 6.36 1.85 -2.95
N ASN A 95 6.95 3.04 -3.04
CA ASN A 95 6.54 4.10 -3.94
C ASN A 95 7.71 4.44 -4.87
N TRP A 96 7.49 4.34 -6.17
CA TRP A 96 8.36 4.90 -7.20
C TRP A 96 7.68 6.15 -7.74
N PHE A 97 8.34 7.30 -7.67
CA PHE A 97 7.73 8.58 -7.98
C PHE A 97 8.63 9.44 -8.85
N LEU A 98 8.05 10.44 -9.51
CA LEU A 98 8.77 11.34 -10.41
C LEU A 98 8.93 12.71 -9.74
N PRO A 99 10.10 13.01 -9.13
CA PRO A 99 10.27 14.24 -8.36
C PRO A 99 10.04 15.51 -9.18
N ARG A 100 10.34 15.47 -10.49
CA ARG A 100 10.14 16.59 -11.42
C ARG A 100 8.66 16.90 -11.69
N ARG A 101 7.73 15.98 -11.33
CA ARG A 101 6.29 16.17 -11.47
C ARG A 101 5.62 16.65 -10.18
N LEU A 102 6.39 16.81 -9.11
CA LEU A 102 5.92 17.32 -7.83
C LEU A 102 6.36 18.79 -7.65
N PRO A 103 5.62 19.59 -6.85
CA PRO A 103 6.14 20.86 -6.36
C PRO A 103 7.50 20.67 -5.66
N ALA A 104 8.43 21.59 -5.89
CA ALA A 104 9.82 21.46 -5.40
C ALA A 104 9.91 21.23 -3.88
N ALA A 105 9.02 21.87 -3.09
CA ALA A 105 8.96 21.68 -1.64
C ALA A 105 8.59 20.23 -1.25
N MET A 106 7.68 19.58 -1.99
CA MET A 106 7.28 18.20 -1.76
C MET A 106 8.39 17.23 -2.14
N ALA A 107 9.03 17.45 -3.30
CA ALA A 107 10.18 16.66 -3.73
C ALA A 107 11.33 16.75 -2.70
N ARG A 108 11.59 17.94 -2.16
CA ARG A 108 12.58 18.16 -1.10
C ARG A 108 12.19 17.46 0.20
N ALA A 109 10.92 17.55 0.62
CA ALA A 109 10.44 16.84 1.80
C ALA A 109 10.59 15.31 1.67
N LEU A 110 10.35 14.77 0.47
CA LEU A 110 10.54 13.35 0.19
C LEU A 110 12.01 12.92 0.30
N GLU A 111 12.94 13.81 -0.05
CA GLU A 111 14.38 13.59 0.03
C GLU A 111 14.92 13.69 1.47
N THR A 112 14.42 14.64 2.26
CA THR A 112 15.06 15.02 3.54
C THR A 112 14.33 14.58 4.79
N THR A 113 13.12 14.06 4.69
CA THR A 113 12.29 13.70 5.85
C THR A 113 11.86 12.24 5.83
N ASP A 114 11.48 11.72 6.99
CA ASP A 114 10.89 10.39 7.15
C ASP A 114 9.35 10.37 6.98
N VAL A 115 8.72 11.50 6.60
CA VAL A 115 7.26 11.60 6.37
C VAL A 115 6.80 10.73 5.18
N PRO A 116 5.75 9.91 5.33
CA PRO A 116 5.31 8.99 4.25
C PRO A 116 4.91 9.70 2.96
N PHE A 117 5.11 9.02 1.81
CA PHE A 117 4.80 9.58 0.48
C PHE A 117 3.38 10.13 0.39
N GLY A 118 2.38 9.30 0.73
CA GLY A 118 0.97 9.68 0.69
C GLY A 118 0.64 10.93 1.51
N ALA A 119 1.29 11.14 2.65
CA ALA A 119 1.08 12.32 3.48
C ALA A 119 1.65 13.60 2.83
N ILE A 120 2.81 13.50 2.19
CA ILE A 120 3.42 14.63 1.48
C ILE A 120 2.59 15.04 0.26
N VAL A 121 2.06 14.07 -0.49
CA VAL A 121 1.31 14.35 -1.73
C VAL A 121 -0.19 14.54 -1.51
N ALA A 122 -0.73 14.31 -0.30
CA ALA A 122 -2.15 14.46 0.01
C ALA A 122 -2.75 15.82 -0.42
N PRO A 123 -2.05 16.98 -0.27
CA PRO A 123 -2.59 18.26 -0.73
C PRO A 123 -2.82 18.35 -2.24
N LEU A 124 -2.17 17.50 -3.04
CA LEU A 124 -2.40 17.41 -4.49
C LEU A 124 -3.70 16.66 -4.84
N GLN A 125 -4.36 16.06 -3.85
CA GLN A 125 -5.56 15.24 -4.01
C GLN A 125 -5.41 14.21 -5.14
N PRO A 126 -4.35 13.38 -5.11
CA PRO A 126 -4.11 12.44 -6.20
C PRO A 126 -5.21 11.39 -6.27
N PHE A 127 -5.54 10.97 -7.49
CA PHE A 127 -6.43 9.84 -7.72
C PHE A 127 -5.62 8.55 -7.83
N ARG A 128 -6.06 7.50 -7.13
CA ARG A 128 -5.45 6.17 -7.19
C ARG A 128 -6.19 5.29 -8.21
N ARG A 129 -5.47 4.78 -9.20
CA ARG A 129 -5.99 3.77 -10.13
C ARG A 129 -5.31 2.44 -9.86
N THR A 130 -6.10 1.44 -9.47
CA THR A 130 -5.62 0.07 -9.26
C THR A 130 -5.20 -0.55 -10.59
N LEU A 131 -3.98 -1.08 -10.62
CA LEU A 131 -3.38 -1.77 -11.77
C LEU A 131 -3.51 -3.28 -11.63
N ARG A 132 -3.31 -3.80 -10.41
CA ARG A 132 -3.34 -5.22 -10.11
C ARG A 132 -3.73 -5.45 -8.65
N VAL A 133 -4.47 -6.53 -8.43
CA VAL A 133 -4.70 -7.13 -7.11
C VAL A 133 -4.25 -8.58 -7.20
N ALA A 134 -3.40 -9.01 -6.26
CA ALA A 134 -2.96 -10.38 -6.11
C ALA A 134 -3.33 -10.87 -4.71
N ILE A 135 -4.04 -12.00 -4.60
CA ILE A 135 -4.58 -12.55 -3.35
C ILE A 135 -4.09 -13.98 -3.22
N ALA A 136 -3.46 -14.35 -2.10
CA ALA A 136 -3.20 -15.69 -1.50
C ALA A 136 -3.06 -16.99 -2.37
N SER A 137 -3.12 -16.92 -3.68
CA SER A 137 -3.01 -17.97 -4.70
C SER A 137 -1.97 -17.62 -5.76
N ASP A 138 -1.42 -16.40 -5.70
CA ASP A 138 -0.32 -15.94 -6.54
C ASP A 138 1.02 -16.22 -5.86
N ALA A 139 2.11 -16.27 -6.64
CA ALA A 139 3.48 -16.37 -6.15
C ALA A 139 3.89 -15.09 -5.38
N LEU A 140 3.29 -14.89 -4.21
CA LEU A 140 3.58 -13.83 -3.26
C LEU A 140 4.71 -14.26 -2.33
N ASP A 141 5.44 -13.28 -1.81
CA ASP A 141 6.46 -13.55 -0.79
C ASP A 141 5.84 -14.24 0.43
N PRO A 142 6.58 -15.15 1.10
CA PRO A 142 6.12 -15.78 2.34
C PRO A 142 5.61 -14.75 3.36
N GLY A 143 4.40 -14.98 3.87
CA GLY A 143 3.74 -14.11 4.84
C GLY A 143 3.01 -12.89 4.26
N VAL A 144 3.01 -12.70 2.93
CA VAL A 144 2.14 -11.74 2.23
C VAL A 144 0.87 -12.47 1.76
N VAL A 145 -0.30 -11.91 2.07
CA VAL A 145 -1.61 -12.50 1.70
C VAL A 145 -2.35 -11.70 0.64
N LEU A 146 -1.98 -10.44 0.47
CA LEU A 146 -2.58 -9.53 -0.48
C LEU A 146 -1.51 -8.55 -0.98
N GLU A 147 -1.47 -8.33 -2.28
CA GLU A 147 -0.72 -7.24 -2.89
C GLU A 147 -1.64 -6.37 -3.74
N HIS A 148 -1.57 -5.06 -3.55
CA HIS A 148 -2.14 -4.09 -4.48
C HIS A 148 -1.02 -3.39 -5.23
N ARG A 149 -1.19 -3.25 -6.55
CA ARG A 149 -0.39 -2.34 -7.37
C ARG A 149 -1.30 -1.25 -7.89
N ALA A 150 -0.86 -0.01 -7.82
CA ALA A 150 -1.62 1.12 -8.29
C ALA A 150 -0.72 2.23 -8.83
N VAL A 151 -1.29 3.11 -9.64
CA VAL A 151 -0.68 4.38 -10.04
C VAL A 151 -1.44 5.52 -9.37
N LEU A 152 -0.70 6.48 -8.81
CA LEU A 152 -1.22 7.75 -8.32
C LEU A 152 -1.09 8.78 -9.43
N LEU A 153 -2.21 9.39 -9.75
CA LEU A 153 -2.37 10.37 -10.83
C LEU A 153 -2.72 11.73 -10.23
N ASP A 154 -2.26 12.81 -10.85
CA ASP A 154 -2.73 14.15 -10.51
C ASP A 154 -4.14 14.42 -11.08
N ALA A 155 -4.67 15.62 -10.82
CA ALA A 155 -5.98 16.05 -11.31
C ALA A 155 -6.10 16.08 -12.86
N HIS A 156 -4.99 16.04 -13.58
CA HIS A 156 -4.93 15.99 -15.04
C HIS A 156 -4.64 14.58 -15.58
N GLY A 157 -4.63 13.56 -14.72
CA GLY A 157 -4.34 12.18 -15.10
C GLY A 157 -2.85 11.92 -15.37
N ARG A 158 -1.93 12.79 -14.96
CA ARG A 158 -0.49 12.56 -15.11
C ARG A 158 0.02 11.69 -13.96
N PRO A 159 0.83 10.65 -14.24
CA PRO A 159 1.35 9.78 -13.19
C PRO A 159 2.39 10.51 -12.36
N LEU A 160 2.15 10.49 -11.04
CA LEU A 160 3.02 11.00 -9.99
C LEU A 160 3.87 9.88 -9.40
N ALA A 161 3.25 8.73 -9.15
CA ALA A 161 3.91 7.57 -8.57
C ALA A 161 3.22 6.25 -8.94
N VAL A 162 3.99 5.17 -8.90
CA VAL A 162 3.47 3.80 -8.79
C VAL A 162 3.72 3.33 -7.37
N VAL A 163 2.72 2.62 -6.82
CA VAL A 163 2.78 2.04 -5.48
C VAL A 163 2.57 0.53 -5.54
N ARG A 164 3.40 -0.22 -4.80
CA ARG A 164 3.18 -1.62 -4.46
C ARG A 164 2.92 -1.73 -2.97
N GLU A 165 1.76 -2.23 -2.58
CA GLU A 165 1.34 -2.40 -1.18
C GLU A 165 1.20 -3.89 -0.90
N ARG A 166 2.02 -4.43 -0.01
CA ARG A 166 2.04 -5.84 0.39
C ARG A 166 1.54 -5.98 1.82
N TYR A 167 0.44 -6.70 1.99
CA TYR A 167 -0.28 -6.84 3.26
C TYR A 167 0.01 -8.21 3.89
N ARG A 168 0.27 -8.21 5.19
CA ARG A 168 0.77 -9.38 5.93
C ARG A 168 -0.34 -10.32 6.36
N ALA A 169 -0.02 -11.61 6.47
CA ALA A 169 -0.94 -12.67 6.92
C ALA A 169 -1.57 -12.41 8.29
N ALA A 170 -0.89 -11.65 9.14
CA ALA A 170 -1.41 -11.18 10.42
C ALA A 170 -2.77 -10.46 10.31
N LEU A 171 -3.09 -9.89 9.14
CA LEU A 171 -4.35 -9.17 8.91
C LEU A 171 -5.57 -10.10 8.75
N ILE A 172 -5.37 -11.38 8.48
CA ILE A 172 -6.47 -12.31 8.20
C ILE A 172 -6.64 -13.42 9.25
N GLY A 173 -5.84 -13.41 10.32
CA GLY A 173 -5.80 -14.47 11.32
C GLY A 173 -5.06 -15.72 10.81
N GLN A 174 -4.65 -16.59 11.75
CA GLN A 174 -4.13 -17.93 11.42
C GLN A 174 -5.30 -18.88 11.19
#